data_AF-A0AAQ3A1A6-F1
#
_entry.id   AF-A0AAQ3A1A6-F1
#
_cell.length_a   1.000
_cell.length_b   1.000
_cell.length_c   1.000
_cell.angle_alpha   90.00
_cell.angle_beta   90.00
_cell.angle_gamma   90.00
#
_symmetry.space_group_name_H-M   'P 1'
#
loop_
_entity.id
_entity.type
_entity.pdbx_description
1 polymer ?
#
loop_
_entity_poly.entity_id
_entity_poly.type
_entity_poly.pdbx_seq_one_letter_code
_entity_poly.pdbx_strand_id
1 'polypeptide(L)'
;MAVQERLKIDQAALTRNFKILETEGLVERHRNPENQREVLVEAAKYAKEQLVVNPPLQHIKVKEEMESILTEFERTELSRLLNKLVLGIENIEI
;
A
#
# COMPACT_ATOMS: atom_id res chain seq x y z
N MET A 1 -9.27 -3.52 -10.13
CA MET A 1 -8.56 -2.25 -9.86
C MET A 1 -7.07 -2.52 -9.89
N ALA A 2 -6.33 -1.80 -10.71
CA ALA A 2 -4.88 -1.94 -10.76
C ALA A 2 -4.24 -1.31 -9.51
N VAL A 3 -3.12 -1.88 -9.04
CA VAL A 3 -2.41 -1.39 -7.84
C VAL A 3 -2.05 0.10 -7.97
N GLN A 4 -1.73 0.54 -9.18
CA GLN A 4 -1.43 1.93 -9.52
C GLN A 4 -2.56 2.89 -9.11
N GLU A 5 -3.80 2.57 -9.47
CA GLU A 5 -4.98 3.43 -9.22
C GLU A 5 -5.29 3.54 -7.73
N ARG A 6 -5.06 2.45 -6.99
CA ARG A 6 -5.32 2.41 -5.54
C ARG A 6 -4.26 3.16 -4.73
N LEU A 7 -3.00 3.10 -5.17
CA LEU A 7 -1.89 3.78 -4.50
C LEU A 7 -1.67 5.21 -4.98
N LYS A 8 -2.32 5.62 -6.09
CA LYS A 8 -2.17 6.97 -6.69
C LYS A 8 -0.71 7.32 -6.99
N ILE A 9 0.06 6.34 -7.47
CA ILE A 9 1.45 6.51 -7.92
C ILE A 9 1.58 6.25 -9.41
N ASP A 10 2.66 6.74 -10.04
CA ASP A 10 2.91 6.49 -11.45
C ASP A 10 3.47 5.08 -11.73
N GLN A 11 3.50 4.70 -13.01
CA GLN A 11 3.94 3.37 -13.44
C GLN A 11 5.43 3.11 -13.21
N ALA A 12 6.28 4.14 -13.26
CA ALA A 12 7.72 4.00 -13.00
C ALA A 12 7.97 3.75 -11.51
N ALA A 13 7.30 4.49 -10.63
CA ALA A 13 7.31 4.27 -9.18
C ALA A 13 6.82 2.86 -8.84
N LEU A 14 5.72 2.41 -9.46
CA LEU A 14 5.20 1.06 -9.25
C LEU A 14 6.20 -0.02 -9.71
N THR A 15 6.82 0.15 -10.88
CA THR A 15 7.82 -0.79 -11.42
C THR A 15 9.04 -0.90 -10.51
N ARG A 16 9.54 0.24 -10.02
CA ARG A 16 10.67 0.31 -9.09
C ARG A 16 10.34 -0.40 -7.77
N ASN A 17 9.19 -0.10 -7.17
CA ASN A 17 8.78 -0.68 -5.90
C ASN A 17 8.62 -2.20 -6.01
N PHE A 18 7.93 -2.68 -7.04
CA PHE A 18 7.82 -4.12 -7.24
C PHE A 18 9.16 -4.78 -7.56
N LYS A 19 10.15 -4.07 -8.12
CA LYS A 19 11.46 -4.67 -8.37
C LYS A 19 12.20 -4.91 -7.05
N ILE A 20 12.11 -3.96 -6.12
CA ILE A 20 12.67 -4.09 -4.78
C ILE A 20 11.97 -5.24 -4.03
N LEU A 21 10.63 -5.23 -3.99
CA LEU A 21 9.86 -6.26 -3.31
C LEU A 21 10.11 -7.66 -3.87
N GLU A 22 10.29 -7.80 -5.19
CA GLU A 22 10.61 -9.08 -5.83
C GLU A 22 12.03 -9.53 -5.45
N THR A 23 13.00 -8.61 -5.42
CA THR A 23 14.39 -8.90 -5.03
C THR A 23 14.49 -9.35 -3.58
N GLU A 24 13.64 -8.82 -2.70
CA GLU A 24 13.55 -9.21 -1.29
C GLU A 24 12.69 -10.46 -1.06
N GLY A 25 12.11 -11.06 -2.10
CA GLY A 25 11.27 -12.26 -2.00
C GLY A 25 9.92 -12.00 -1.33
N LEU A 26 9.44 -10.75 -1.33
CA LEU A 26 8.18 -10.34 -0.73
C LEU A 26 7.00 -10.42 -1.72
N VAL A 27 7.28 -10.35 -3.02
CA VAL A 27 6.29 -10.55 -4.08
C VAL A 27 6.81 -11.47 -5.17
N GLU A 28 5.89 -12.15 -5.84
CA GLU A 28 6.15 -13.01 -6.98
C GLU A 28 5.39 -12.47 -8.19
N ARG A 29 6.03 -12.51 -9.36
CA ARG A 29 5.41 -12.12 -10.63
C ARG A 29 5.28 -13.34 -11.53
N HIS A 30 4.08 -13.54 -12.06
CA HIS A 30 3.84 -14.60 -13.03
C HIS A 30 2.95 -14.09 -14.16
N ARG A 31 3.11 -14.67 -15.34
CA ARG A 31 2.23 -14.37 -16.48
C ARG A 31 0.91 -15.09 -16.28
N ASN A 32 -0.19 -14.45 -16.65
CA ASN A 32 -1.49 -15.11 -16.65
C ASN A 32 -1.49 -16.26 -17.69
N PRO A 33 -1.79 -17.52 -17.29
CA PRO A 33 -1.88 -18.64 -18.23
C PRO A 33 -2.92 -18.44 -19.33
N GLU A 34 -4.01 -17.72 -19.05
CA GLU A 34 -5.09 -17.44 -20.00
C GLU A 34 -4.75 -16.27 -20.94
N ASN A 35 -3.83 -15.39 -20.52
CA ASN A 35 -3.36 -14.25 -21.31
C ASN A 35 -1.90 -13.91 -21.00
N GLN A 36 -0.98 -14.43 -21.80
CA GLN A 36 0.47 -14.26 -21.57
C GLN A 36 0.98 -12.82 -21.70
N ARG A 37 0.15 -11.87 -22.15
CA ARG A 37 0.46 -10.43 -22.16
C ARG A 37 0.18 -9.75 -20.82
N GLU A 38 -0.57 -10.41 -19.95
CA GLU A 38 -0.87 -9.94 -18.60
C GLU A 38 0.15 -10.52 -17.60
N VAL A 39 0.55 -9.67 -16.65
CA VAL A 39 1.43 -10.03 -15.55
C VAL A 39 0.67 -9.84 -14.24
N LEU A 40 0.55 -10.90 -13.47
CA LEU A 40 -0.01 -10.92 -12.14
C LEU A 40 1.11 -10.78 -11.12
N VAL A 41 0.84 -10.02 -10.06
CA VAL A 41 1.76 -9.82 -8.94
C VAL A 41 1.07 -10.26 -7.67
N GLU A 42 1.68 -11.20 -6.97
CA GLU A 42 1.16 -11.75 -5.72
C GLU A 42 2.13 -11.54 -4.56
N ALA A 43 1.60 -11.36 -3.36
CA ALA A 43 2.42 -11.38 -2.16
C ALA A 43 2.91 -12.81 -1.89
N ALA A 44 4.22 -12.96 -1.75
CA ALA A 44 4.87 -14.23 -1.45
C ALA A 44 4.36 -14.79 -0.11
N LYS A 45 4.42 -16.12 0.05
CA LYS A 45 4.00 -16.78 1.29
C LYS A 45 4.71 -16.20 2.52
N TYR A 46 6.02 -15.98 2.40
CA TYR A 46 6.85 -15.36 3.44
C TYR A 46 6.35 -13.97 3.85
N ALA A 47 6.00 -13.11 2.89
CA ALA A 47 5.45 -11.78 3.18
C ALA A 47 4.13 -11.86 3.94
N LYS A 48 3.22 -12.76 3.54
CA LYS A 48 1.95 -12.98 4.24
C LYS A 48 2.18 -13.48 5.67
N GLU A 49 3.16 -14.37 5.86
CA GLU A 49 3.55 -14.85 7.19
C GLU A 49 4.05 -13.72 8.09
N GLN A 50 4.97 -12.88 7.59
CA GLN A 50 5.56 -11.78 8.37
C GLN A 50 4.61 -10.61 8.64
N LEU A 51 3.57 -10.42 7.82
CA LEU A 51 2.66 -9.27 7.95
C LEU A 51 1.34 -9.60 8.64
N VAL A 52 0.85 -10.83 8.51
CA VAL A 52 -0.51 -11.21 8.94
C VAL A 52 -0.51 -12.41 9.88
N VAL A 53 0.23 -13.49 9.57
CA VAL A 53 0.09 -14.76 10.29
C VAL A 53 0.93 -14.82 11.56
N ASN A 54 2.19 -14.40 11.49
CA ASN A 54 3.12 -14.41 12.61
C ASN A 54 4.10 -13.22 12.53
N PRO A 55 3.59 -11.98 12.65
CA PRO A 55 4.45 -10.80 12.64
C PRO A 55 5.38 -10.80 13.85
N PRO A 56 6.66 -10.39 13.68
CA PRO A 56 7.58 -10.21 14.80
C PRO A 56 6.98 -9.31 15.89
N LEU A 57 7.17 -9.68 17.16
CA LEU A 57 6.59 -8.93 18.31
C LEU A 57 6.94 -7.44 18.29
N GLN A 58 8.13 -7.08 17.83
CA GLN A 58 8.53 -5.69 17.68
C GLN A 58 7.63 -4.92 16.70
N HIS A 59 7.24 -5.54 15.59
CA HIS A 59 6.34 -4.91 14.61
C HIS A 59 4.93 -4.73 15.17
N ILE A 60 4.45 -5.69 15.98
CA ILE A 60 3.15 -5.57 16.65
C ILE A 60 3.15 -4.38 17.60
N LYS A 61 4.15 -4.30 18.50
CA LYS A 61 4.27 -3.19 19.46
C LYS A 61 4.32 -1.83 18.77
N VAL A 62 5.12 -1.70 17.71
CA VAL A 62 5.20 -0.44 16.95
C VAL A 62 3.86 -0.10 16.31
N LYS A 63 3.14 -1.07 15.73
CA LYS A 63 1.81 -0.83 15.17
C LYS A 63 0.80 -0.39 16.23
N GLU A 64 0.78 -1.06 17.38
CA GLU A 64 -0.10 -0.70 18.51
C GLU A 64 0.18 0.72 19.00
N GLU A 65 1.47 1.07 19.19
CA GLU A 65 1.82 2.44 19.57
C GLU A 65 1.42 3.45 18.50
N MET A 66 1.70 3.18 17.22
CA MET A 66 1.28 4.05 16.10
C MET A 66 -0.25 4.23 16.05
N GLU A 67 -1.01 3.18 16.32
CA GLU A 67 -2.47 3.23 16.35
C GLU A 67 -3.01 4.02 17.54
N SER A 68 -2.29 4.03 18.66
CA SER A 68 -2.66 4.75 19.89
C SER A 68 -2.39 6.26 19.85
N ILE A 69 -1.59 6.75 18.88
CA ILE A 69 -1.23 8.18 18.78
C ILE A 69 -2.47 9.06 18.59
N LEU A 70 -3.41 8.61 17.74
CA LEU A 70 -4.64 9.34 17.44
C LEU A 70 -5.84 8.51 17.85
N THR A 71 -6.75 9.14 18.60
CA THR A 71 -8.08 8.61 18.83
C THR A 71 -8.85 8.45 17.52
N GLU A 72 -9.90 7.63 17.51
CA GLU A 72 -10.76 7.44 16.34
C GLU A 72 -11.37 8.78 15.86
N PHE A 73 -11.73 9.65 16.80
CA PHE A 73 -12.25 10.99 16.51
C PHE A 73 -11.19 11.84 15.81
N GLU A 74 -9.98 11.93 16.36
CA GLU A 74 -8.88 12.71 15.76
C GLU A 74 -8.50 12.20 14.38
N ARG A 75 -8.45 10.87 14.19
CA ARG A 75 -8.18 10.25 12.89
C ARG A 75 -9.24 10.60 11.86
N THR A 76 -10.51 10.59 12.26
CA THR A 76 -11.64 10.96 11.40
C THR A 76 -11.57 12.43 11.02
N GLU A 77 -11.29 13.29 11.99
CA GLU A 77 -11.20 14.75 11.77
C GLU A 77 -10.00 15.13 10.90
N LEU A 78 -8.84 14.52 11.14
CA LEU A 78 -7.65 14.69 10.29
C LEU A 78 -7.96 14.29 8.83
N SER A 79 -8.62 13.14 8.65
CA SER A 79 -9.01 12.68 7.32
C SER A 79 -9.99 13.64 6.64
N ARG A 80 -10.96 14.17 7.39
CA ARG A 80 -11.94 15.15 6.91
C ARG A 80 -11.26 16.45 6.46
N LEU A 81 -10.37 16.99 7.29
CA LEU A 81 -9.65 18.24 7.00
C LEU A 81 -8.69 18.07 5.81
N LEU A 82 -7.94 16.97 5.76
CA LEU A 82 -7.03 16.68 4.65
C LEU A 82 -7.80 16.52 3.33
N ASN A 83 -8.91 15.77 3.33
CA ASN A 83 -9.76 15.64 2.15
C ASN A 83 -10.33 16.99 1.69
N LYS A 84 -10.79 17.82 2.64
CA LYS A 84 -11.27 19.17 2.32
C LYS A 84 -10.16 20.02 1.67
N LEU A 85 -8.93 19.92 2.17
CA LEU A 85 -7.78 20.65 1.61
C LEU A 85 -7.44 20.17 0.20
N VAL A 86 -7.33 18.85 -0.01
CA VAL A 86 -7.03 18.26 -1.33
C VAL A 86 -8.08 18.66 -2.36
N LEU A 87 -9.37 18.50 -2.03
CA LEU A 87 -10.46 18.93 -2.91
C LEU A 87 -10.44 20.44 -3.17
N GLY A 88 -10.12 21.23 -2.15
CA GLY A 88 -9.98 22.68 -2.29
C GLY A 88 -8.89 23.04 -3.31
N ILE A 89 -7.73 22.38 -3.25
CA ILE A 89 -6.60 22.61 -4.15
C ILE A 89 -6.94 22.18 -5.59
N GLU A 90 -7.59 21.01 -5.76
CA GLU A 90 -7.99 20.50 -7.08
C GLU A 90 -8.98 21.43 -7.82
N ASN A 91 -9.77 22.22 -7.07
CA ASN A 91 -10.76 23.14 -7.63
C ASN A 91 -10.23 24.59 -7.79
N ILE A 92 -8.93 24.84 -7.54
CA ILE A 92 -8.34 26.14 -7.85
C ILE A 92 -8.21 26.24 -9.37
N GLU A 93 -9.02 27.08 -9.99
CA GLU A 93 -8.82 27.47 -11.41
C GLU A 93 -7.52 28.28 -11.52
N ILE A 94 -6.60 27.79 -12.35
CA ILE A 94 -5.34 28.45 -12.72
C ILE A 94 -5.45 28.93 -14.16
#